data_AF-A0A0P7ZG43-F1
#
_entry.id   AF-A0A0P7ZG43-F1
#
_cell.length_a   1.000
_cell.length_b   1.000
_cell.length_c   1.000
_cell.angle_alpha   90.00
_cell.angle_beta   90.00
_cell.angle_gamma   90.00
#
_symmetry.space_group_name_H-M   'P 1'
#
loop_
_entity.id
_entity.type
_entity.pdbx_description
1 polymer ?
#
loop_
_entity_poly.entity_id
_entity_poly.type
_entity_poly.pdbx_seq_one_letter_code
_entity_poly.pdbx_strand_id
1 'polypeptide(L)'
;MTITQIEIDCTKGKSFNYIEHKFDSTSDKSTLIELVKKGQELAEIVNPTLARDSEQRRTPNVKIKDCIGGMIAEYCWRSWLNSYLKSKGIKAQVNETDLEDVGKQIDLEIQYESGKTKTIEVRSSFAYAGVGAAICRNFRILGPYYNKVKKIEYLKDYHVMAIYSFHKDNLLDELRSGAFKAYLTGGATKYLLQTSPHVSDEELTPMDEISFSSSRATYRVIYPIVNGLDTIAISEAISKMI
;
A
#
# COMPACT_ATOMS: atom_id res chain seq x y z
N MET A 1 5.91 -18.98 -3.81
CA MET A 1 4.87 -18.10 -3.19
C MET A 1 3.50 -18.76 -3.27
N THR A 2 2.70 -18.66 -2.22
CA THR A 2 1.28 -19.07 -2.21
C THR A 2 0.40 -17.84 -2.06
N ILE A 3 -0.67 -17.76 -2.85
CA ILE A 3 -1.67 -16.68 -2.83
C ILE A 3 -3.01 -17.26 -2.43
N THR A 4 -3.61 -16.73 -1.37
CA THR A 4 -4.88 -17.23 -0.83
C THR A 4 -5.87 -16.08 -0.67
N GLN A 5 -7.08 -16.22 -1.21
CA GLN A 5 -8.18 -15.33 -0.90
C GLN A 5 -8.79 -15.70 0.45
N ILE A 6 -8.99 -14.70 1.31
CA ILE A 6 -9.58 -14.86 2.64
C ILE A 6 -10.73 -13.88 2.77
N GLU A 7 -11.83 -14.35 3.34
CA GLU A 7 -13.01 -13.55 3.66
C GLU A 7 -13.05 -13.25 5.16
N ILE A 8 -13.40 -12.02 5.52
CA ILE A 8 -13.65 -11.60 6.90
C ILE A 8 -14.98 -10.87 7.00
N ASP A 9 -15.71 -11.12 8.09
CA ASP A 9 -16.91 -10.37 8.46
C ASP A 9 -16.54 -9.30 9.50
N CYS A 10 -16.66 -8.03 9.13
CA CYS A 10 -16.33 -6.90 10.02
C CYS A 10 -17.57 -6.30 10.69
N THR A 11 -18.73 -6.42 10.07
CA THR A 11 -20.02 -5.93 10.57
C THR A 11 -21.13 -6.80 9.99
N LYS A 12 -22.11 -7.18 10.82
CA LYS A 12 -23.22 -8.10 10.47
C LYS A 12 -23.69 -7.91 9.02
N GLY A 13 -23.25 -8.79 8.13
CA GLY A 13 -23.70 -8.86 6.74
C GLY A 13 -22.79 -8.24 5.68
N LYS A 14 -21.60 -7.71 6.02
CA LYS A 14 -20.61 -7.25 5.02
C LYS A 14 -19.34 -8.11 5.06
N SER A 15 -19.30 -9.10 4.17
CA SER A 15 -18.08 -9.85 3.84
C SER A 15 -17.06 -8.94 3.15
N PHE A 16 -15.78 -9.06 3.54
CA PHE A 16 -14.67 -8.33 2.93
C PHE A 16 -13.57 -9.31 2.53
N ASN A 17 -13.20 -9.31 1.25
CA ASN A 17 -12.15 -10.18 0.72
C ASN A 17 -10.78 -9.50 0.74
N TYR A 18 -9.79 -10.18 1.30
CA TYR A 18 -8.39 -9.79 1.22
C TYR A 18 -7.53 -10.95 0.72
N ILE A 19 -6.32 -10.66 0.26
CA ILE A 19 -5.41 -11.67 -0.28
C ILE A 19 -4.21 -11.83 0.65
N GLU A 20 -3.92 -13.05 1.07
CA GLU A 20 -2.66 -13.41 1.73
C GLU A 20 -1.63 -13.81 0.67
N HIS A 21 -0.53 -13.05 0.59
CA HIS A 21 0.71 -13.45 -0.06
C HIS A 21 1.63 -14.08 0.98
N LYS A 22 1.79 -15.40 0.90
CA LYS A 22 2.73 -16.14 1.73
C LYS A 22 3.97 -16.48 0.92
N PHE A 23 5.10 -15.91 1.34
CA PHE A 23 6.40 -16.21 0.77
C PHE A 23 6.96 -17.47 1.40
N ASP A 24 7.46 -18.36 0.55
CA ASP A 24 8.18 -19.56 0.93
C ASP A 24 9.67 -19.22 1.00
N SER A 25 10.28 -19.46 2.16
CA SER A 25 11.66 -19.07 2.43
C SER A 25 12.74 -19.78 1.60
N THR A 26 12.37 -20.82 0.85
CA THR A 26 13.30 -21.53 -0.02
C THR A 26 13.11 -21.08 -1.47
N SER A 27 11.89 -21.21 -1.99
CA SER A 27 11.58 -20.91 -3.38
C SER A 27 11.51 -19.40 -3.68
N ASP A 28 11.11 -18.57 -2.72
CA ASP A 28 11.00 -17.11 -2.91
C ASP A 28 12.18 -16.34 -2.31
N LYS A 29 13.22 -17.05 -1.84
CA LYS A 29 14.36 -16.45 -1.15
C LYS A 29 15.07 -15.40 -1.99
N SER A 30 15.33 -15.69 -3.27
CA SER A 30 16.01 -14.76 -4.17
C SER A 30 15.19 -13.49 -4.38
N THR A 31 13.88 -13.63 -4.59
CA THR A 31 12.95 -12.51 -4.70
C THR A 31 12.93 -11.65 -3.45
N LEU A 32 12.84 -12.25 -2.26
CA LEU A 32 12.87 -11.50 -1.00
C LEU A 32 14.20 -10.77 -0.80
N ILE A 33 15.34 -11.40 -1.12
CA ILE A 33 16.67 -10.77 -1.06
C ILE A 33 16.73 -9.56 -2.01
N GLU A 34 16.22 -9.70 -3.24
CA GLU A 34 16.19 -8.61 -4.21
C GLU A 34 15.32 -7.44 -3.73
N LEU A 35 14.11 -7.71 -3.21
CA LEU A 35 13.20 -6.69 -2.68
C LEU A 35 13.79 -5.97 -1.47
N VAL A 36 14.47 -6.70 -0.57
CA VAL A 36 15.20 -6.11 0.56
C VAL A 36 16.31 -5.20 0.07
N LYS A 37 17.09 -5.65 -0.92
CA LYS A 37 18.16 -4.85 -1.51
C LYS A 37 17.62 -3.56 -2.14
N LYS A 38 16.58 -3.66 -2.98
CA LYS A 38 15.91 -2.49 -3.57
C LYS A 38 15.37 -1.53 -2.51
N GLY A 39 14.80 -2.06 -1.42
CA GLY A 39 14.31 -1.26 -0.30
C GLY A 39 15.44 -0.53 0.45
N GLN A 40 16.60 -1.16 0.61
CA GLN A 40 17.79 -0.53 1.19
C GLN A 40 18.35 0.58 0.29
N GLU A 41 18.49 0.32 -1.01
CA GLU A 41 18.94 1.30 -2.00
C GLU A 41 17.99 2.51 -2.06
N LEU A 42 16.68 2.26 -2.09
CA LEU A 42 15.67 3.33 -2.02
C LEU A 42 15.79 4.16 -0.74
N ALA A 43 16.06 3.49 0.39
CA ALA A 43 16.24 4.17 1.67
C ALA A 43 17.50 5.06 1.71
N GLU A 44 18.44 4.95 0.79
CA GLU A 44 19.58 5.87 0.70
C GLU A 44 19.16 7.19 0.02
N ILE A 45 18.32 7.10 -1.02
CA ILE A 45 17.99 8.24 -1.89
C ILE A 45 16.72 9.00 -1.49
N VAL A 46 15.75 8.37 -0.82
CA VAL A 46 14.51 9.06 -0.44
C VAL A 46 14.79 10.12 0.63
N ASN A 47 14.07 11.24 0.58
CA ASN A 47 14.24 12.29 1.58
C ASN A 47 13.94 11.72 2.99
N PRO A 48 14.84 11.86 3.98
CA PRO A 48 14.56 11.41 5.36
C PRO A 48 13.43 12.20 6.02
N THR A 49 13.09 13.35 5.48
CA THR A 49 11.96 14.18 5.89
C THR A 49 10.64 13.46 5.66
N LEU A 50 9.80 13.43 6.67
CA LEU A 50 8.48 12.82 6.59
C LEU A 50 7.60 13.60 5.61
N ALA A 51 6.82 12.91 4.79
CA ALA A 51 5.86 13.54 3.87
C ALA A 51 4.88 14.50 4.58
N ARG A 52 4.68 14.32 5.90
CA ARG A 52 3.81 15.15 6.74
C ARG A 52 4.48 16.28 7.49
N ASP A 53 5.80 16.20 7.73
CA ASP A 53 6.51 17.10 8.63
C ASP A 53 7.90 17.38 8.05
N SER A 54 8.11 18.62 7.59
CA SER A 54 9.37 19.05 7.02
C SER A 54 10.52 19.13 8.04
N GLU A 55 10.20 19.15 9.33
CA GLU A 55 11.13 19.40 10.43
C GLU A 55 11.58 18.12 11.15
N GLN A 56 10.85 17.01 10.97
CA GLN A 56 11.19 15.70 11.56
C GLN A 56 11.76 14.72 10.53
N ARG A 57 12.88 14.09 10.92
CA ARG A 57 13.60 13.09 10.12
C ARG A 57 13.32 11.70 10.67
N ARG A 58 12.93 10.76 9.80
CA ARG A 58 12.89 9.33 10.15
C ARG A 58 14.29 8.89 10.63
N THR A 59 14.36 8.04 11.65
CA THR A 59 15.62 7.36 11.95
C THR A 59 16.00 6.47 10.74
N PRO A 60 17.31 6.29 10.45
CA PRO A 60 17.74 5.46 9.32
C PRO A 60 17.12 4.06 9.32
N ASN A 61 17.00 3.44 10.50
CA ASN A 61 16.40 2.11 10.65
C ASN A 61 14.89 2.09 10.31
N VAL A 62 14.12 3.10 10.72
CA VAL A 62 12.69 3.18 10.38
C VAL A 62 12.52 3.41 8.88
N LYS A 63 13.35 4.28 8.29
CA LYS A 63 13.35 4.57 6.85
C LYS A 63 13.60 3.30 6.02
N ILE A 64 14.63 2.53 6.38
CA ILE A 64 14.94 1.25 5.70
C ILE A 64 13.76 0.28 5.80
N LYS A 65 13.16 0.11 6.99
CA LYS A 65 12.03 -0.80 7.18
C LYS A 65 10.79 -0.37 6.39
N ASP A 66 10.52 0.94 6.33
CA ASP A 66 9.42 1.50 5.52
C ASP A 66 9.65 1.24 4.02
N CYS A 67 10.87 1.49 3.51
CA CYS A 67 11.19 1.26 2.10
C CYS A 67 11.14 -0.24 1.73
N ILE A 68 11.66 -1.13 2.57
CA ILE A 68 11.54 -2.60 2.36
C ILE A 68 10.06 -3.01 2.35
N GLY A 69 9.27 -2.53 3.31
CA GLY A 69 7.83 -2.79 3.36
C GLY A 69 7.07 -2.22 2.15
N GLY A 70 7.51 -1.09 1.59
CA GLY A 70 6.98 -0.53 0.34
C GLY A 70 7.25 -1.44 -0.86
N MET A 71 8.52 -1.79 -1.08
CA MET A 71 8.93 -2.65 -2.21
C MET A 71 8.23 -4.01 -2.22
N ILE A 72 8.09 -4.64 -1.06
CA ILE A 72 7.37 -5.92 -0.97
C ILE A 72 5.88 -5.74 -1.27
N ALA A 73 5.26 -4.64 -0.83
CA ALA A 73 3.86 -4.35 -1.09
C ALA A 73 3.59 -4.11 -2.57
N GLU A 74 4.44 -3.33 -3.24
CA GLU A 74 4.38 -3.07 -4.68
C GLU A 74 4.50 -4.37 -5.48
N TYR A 75 5.49 -5.20 -5.13
CA TYR A 75 5.66 -6.52 -5.73
C TYR A 75 4.39 -7.38 -5.58
N CYS A 76 3.81 -7.44 -4.38
CA CYS A 76 2.63 -8.25 -4.12
C CYS A 76 1.42 -7.76 -4.92
N TRP A 77 1.15 -6.45 -4.94
CA TRP A 77 0.06 -5.88 -5.73
C TRP A 77 0.26 -6.09 -7.23
N ARG A 78 1.47 -5.87 -7.75
CA ARG A 78 1.79 -6.12 -9.16
C ARG A 78 1.58 -7.59 -9.54
N SER A 79 2.08 -8.51 -8.71
CA SER A 79 1.95 -9.95 -8.94
C SER A 79 0.48 -10.41 -8.92
N TRP A 80 -0.28 -9.95 -7.92
CA TRP A 80 -1.71 -10.22 -7.81
C TRP A 80 -2.49 -9.68 -9.01
N LEU A 81 -2.35 -8.39 -9.33
CA LEU A 81 -3.13 -7.75 -10.39
C LEU A 81 -2.83 -8.34 -11.76
N ASN A 82 -1.57 -8.61 -12.10
CA ASN A 82 -1.23 -9.28 -13.36
C ASN A 82 -1.85 -10.68 -13.45
N SER A 83 -1.82 -11.44 -12.35
CA SER A 83 -2.45 -12.77 -12.28
C SER A 83 -3.97 -12.66 -12.42
N TYR A 84 -4.59 -11.70 -11.75
CA TYR A 84 -6.02 -11.43 -11.81
C TYR A 84 -6.45 -11.06 -13.23
N LEU A 85 -5.80 -10.07 -13.85
CA LEU A 85 -6.09 -9.62 -15.22
C LEU A 85 -5.97 -10.77 -16.22
N LYS A 86 -4.89 -11.56 -16.14
CA LYS A 86 -4.69 -12.75 -16.96
C LYS A 86 -5.81 -13.77 -16.77
N SER A 87 -6.22 -14.04 -15.53
CA SER A 87 -7.31 -14.98 -15.22
C SER A 87 -8.67 -14.54 -15.77
N LYS A 88 -8.87 -13.22 -15.94
CA LYS A 88 -10.07 -12.62 -16.51
C LYS A 88 -9.99 -12.40 -18.02
N GLY A 89 -8.88 -12.80 -18.67
CA GLY A 89 -8.65 -12.56 -20.10
C GLY A 89 -8.52 -11.08 -20.47
N ILE A 90 -8.19 -10.22 -19.50
CA ILE A 90 -8.05 -8.78 -19.72
C ILE A 90 -6.64 -8.51 -20.23
N LYS A 91 -6.57 -7.87 -21.39
CA LYS A 91 -5.31 -7.47 -22.00
C LYS A 91 -4.83 -6.14 -21.42
N ALA A 92 -4.27 -6.23 -20.24
CA ALA A 92 -3.57 -5.16 -19.56
C ALA A 92 -2.39 -5.73 -18.77
N GLN A 93 -1.40 -4.90 -18.52
CA GLN A 93 -0.23 -5.26 -17.73
C GLN A 93 0.02 -4.21 -16.65
N VAL A 94 0.40 -4.66 -15.46
CA VAL A 94 0.80 -3.79 -14.36
C VAL A 94 2.32 -3.83 -14.23
N ASN A 95 2.96 -2.67 -14.31
CA ASN A 95 4.41 -2.49 -14.29
C ASN A 95 4.83 -1.57 -13.16
N GLU A 96 6.05 -1.79 -12.65
CA GLU A 96 6.77 -0.81 -11.83
C GLU A 96 7.15 0.39 -12.73
N THR A 97 7.20 1.61 -12.18
CA THR A 97 7.71 2.77 -12.93
C THR A 97 9.13 3.11 -12.49
N ASP A 98 9.92 3.66 -13.41
CA ASP A 98 11.27 4.08 -13.11
C ASP A 98 11.27 5.26 -12.13
N LEU A 99 12.23 5.25 -11.21
CA LEU A 99 12.50 6.33 -10.26
C LEU A 99 13.13 7.53 -11.00
N GLU A 100 12.35 8.27 -11.78
CA GLU A 100 12.84 9.47 -12.48
C GLU A 100 12.94 10.69 -11.54
N ASP A 101 11.98 10.83 -10.61
CA ASP A 101 11.93 11.90 -9.60
C ASP A 101 11.19 11.38 -8.35
N VAL A 102 11.88 11.37 -7.20
CA VAL A 102 11.34 10.91 -5.91
C VAL A 102 10.03 11.65 -5.53
N GLY A 103 9.84 12.89 -5.99
CA GLY A 103 8.63 13.66 -5.72
C GLY A 103 7.42 13.30 -6.60
N LYS A 104 7.63 12.55 -7.69
CA LYS A 104 6.61 12.22 -8.71
C LYS A 104 6.38 10.72 -8.91
N GLN A 105 7.10 9.89 -8.14
CA GLN A 105 7.04 8.43 -8.25
C GLN A 105 5.59 7.92 -8.37
N ILE A 106 5.35 7.10 -9.39
CA ILE A 106 4.15 6.29 -9.53
C ILE A 106 4.58 4.90 -9.07
N ASP A 107 3.93 4.33 -8.06
CA ASP A 107 4.37 3.02 -7.58
C ASP A 107 4.13 1.95 -8.66
N LEU A 108 2.91 1.93 -9.24
CA LEU A 108 2.59 1.05 -10.36
C LEU A 108 1.79 1.77 -11.45
N GLU A 109 2.07 1.42 -12.71
CA GLU A 109 1.29 1.83 -13.87
C GLU A 109 0.60 0.62 -14.51
N ILE A 110 -0.66 0.80 -14.89
CA ILE A 110 -1.45 -0.16 -15.67
C ILE A 110 -1.43 0.31 -17.13
N GLN A 111 -0.96 -0.54 -18.03
CA GLN A 111 -1.00 -0.33 -19.47
C GLN A 111 -2.08 -1.23 -20.09
N TYR A 112 -3.10 -0.64 -20.71
CA TYR A 112 -4.16 -1.37 -21.41
C TYR A 112 -3.83 -1.54 -22.90
N GLU A 113 -4.36 -2.58 -23.56
CA GLU A 113 -4.18 -2.78 -25.02
C GLU A 113 -4.67 -1.58 -25.85
N SER A 114 -5.62 -0.79 -25.32
CA SER A 114 -6.10 0.44 -25.95
C SER A 114 -5.07 1.57 -26.00
N GLY A 115 -3.90 1.41 -25.35
CA GLY A 115 -2.89 2.45 -25.19
C GLY A 115 -3.16 3.43 -24.05
N LYS A 116 -4.31 3.33 -23.37
CA LYS A 116 -4.57 4.08 -22.13
C LYS A 116 -3.66 3.60 -21.00
N THR A 117 -3.27 4.51 -20.12
CA THR A 117 -2.58 4.18 -18.87
C THR A 117 -3.36 4.66 -17.65
N LYS A 118 -3.17 3.96 -16.54
CA LYS A 118 -3.73 4.30 -15.22
C LYS A 118 -2.67 4.10 -14.15
N THR A 119 -2.78 4.87 -13.08
CA THR A 119 -1.76 4.88 -12.01
C THR A 119 -2.30 4.33 -10.69
N ILE A 120 -1.45 3.62 -9.95
CA ILE A 120 -1.76 3.06 -8.64
C ILE A 120 -0.75 3.59 -7.63
N GLU A 121 -1.25 4.14 -6.52
CA GLU A 121 -0.50 4.37 -5.30
C GLU A 121 -0.58 3.12 -4.41
N VAL A 122 0.56 2.61 -3.98
CA VAL A 122 0.67 1.47 -3.06
C VAL A 122 1.14 1.96 -1.70
N ARG A 123 0.31 1.75 -0.68
CA ARG A 123 0.69 2.01 0.72
C ARG A 123 0.85 0.71 1.46
N SER A 124 1.75 0.72 2.45
CA SER A 124 1.94 -0.41 3.34
C SER A 124 1.97 0.03 4.80
N SER A 125 1.62 -0.89 5.70
CA SER A 125 1.61 -0.62 7.13
C SER A 125 1.79 -1.89 7.97
N PHE A 126 2.30 -1.70 9.19
CA PHE A 126 2.56 -2.76 10.15
C PHE A 126 1.47 -2.75 11.23
N ALA A 127 0.56 -3.73 11.18
CA ALA A 127 -0.58 -3.86 12.09
C ALA A 127 -0.34 -4.99 13.09
N TYR A 128 0.34 -4.67 14.20
CA TYR A 128 0.64 -5.63 15.27
C TYR A 128 -0.61 -6.31 15.87
N ALA A 129 -1.76 -5.61 15.84
CA ALA A 129 -3.03 -6.12 16.35
C ALA A 129 -3.72 -7.14 15.41
N GLY A 130 -3.11 -7.45 14.27
CA GLY A 130 -3.64 -8.41 13.31
C GLY A 130 -4.35 -7.77 12.10
N VAL A 131 -4.35 -8.48 10.98
CA VAL A 131 -4.98 -8.03 9.73
C VAL A 131 -6.48 -7.75 9.88
N GLY A 132 -7.20 -8.58 10.64
CA GLY A 132 -8.65 -8.38 10.85
C GLY A 132 -8.95 -7.10 11.63
N ALA A 133 -8.18 -6.81 12.69
CA ALA A 133 -8.31 -5.55 13.41
C ALA A 133 -7.93 -4.36 12.52
N ALA A 134 -6.93 -4.52 11.64
CA ALA A 134 -6.55 -3.49 10.68
C ALA A 134 -7.69 -3.16 9.71
N ILE A 135 -8.26 -4.18 9.07
CA ILE A 135 -9.33 -4.03 8.07
C ILE A 135 -10.59 -3.45 8.72
N CYS A 136 -11.02 -4.02 9.84
CA CYS A 136 -12.35 -3.74 10.38
C CYS A 136 -12.39 -2.49 11.27
N ARG A 137 -11.26 -2.04 11.83
CA ARG A 137 -11.28 -1.01 12.89
C ARG A 137 -10.12 -0.02 12.87
N ASN A 138 -8.88 -0.46 12.68
CA ASN A 138 -7.74 0.36 13.12
C ASN A 138 -7.12 1.19 12.00
N PHE A 139 -7.22 0.74 10.74
CA PHE A 139 -6.51 1.35 9.62
C PHE A 139 -7.47 2.03 8.64
N ARG A 140 -6.87 2.87 7.79
CA ARG A 140 -7.52 3.72 6.79
C ARG A 140 -6.95 3.39 5.42
N ILE A 141 -7.76 3.56 4.39
CA ILE A 141 -7.21 3.72 3.03
C ILE A 141 -6.74 5.16 2.91
N LEU A 142 -5.46 5.35 2.59
CA LEU A 142 -4.86 6.67 2.45
C LEU A 142 -4.90 7.12 0.99
N GLY A 143 -5.68 8.16 0.75
CA GLY A 143 -5.71 8.90 -0.50
C GLY A 143 -4.62 9.97 -0.58
N PRO A 144 -4.79 10.98 -1.44
CA PRO A 144 -3.85 12.07 -1.58
C PRO A 144 -3.72 12.87 -0.27
N TYR A 145 -2.56 13.49 -0.10
CA TYR A 145 -2.29 14.43 0.98
C TYR A 145 -1.91 15.80 0.45
N TYR A 146 -2.18 16.80 1.27
CA TYR A 146 -1.72 18.16 1.06
C TYR A 146 -1.06 18.66 2.34
N ASN A 147 -0.01 19.47 2.17
CA ASN A 147 0.63 20.20 3.27
C ASN A 147 1.01 21.61 2.77
N LYS A 148 1.56 22.45 3.65
CA LYS A 148 1.94 23.84 3.30
C LYS A 148 2.95 23.94 2.15
N VAL A 149 3.69 22.86 1.87
CA VAL A 149 4.76 22.75 0.85
C VAL A 149 4.25 22.06 -0.43
N LYS A 150 3.60 20.90 -0.31
CA LYS A 150 2.97 20.13 -1.40
C LYS A 150 1.50 20.53 -1.48
N LYS A 151 1.23 21.64 -2.17
CA LYS A 151 -0.12 22.18 -2.36
C LYS A 151 -0.98 21.36 -3.33
N ILE A 152 -0.34 20.53 -4.16
CA ILE A 152 -0.99 19.68 -5.17
C ILE A 152 -0.24 18.35 -5.21
N GLU A 153 -0.92 17.26 -4.90
CA GLU A 153 -0.46 15.90 -5.22
C GLU A 153 -1.14 15.44 -6.50
N TYR A 154 -0.39 14.84 -7.42
CA TYR A 154 -0.99 14.23 -8.60
C TYR A 154 -1.83 13.05 -8.15
N LEU A 155 -3.16 13.21 -8.26
CA LEU A 155 -4.12 12.24 -7.76
C LEU A 155 -4.13 11.00 -8.66
N LYS A 156 -3.51 9.93 -8.16
CA LYS A 156 -3.47 8.62 -8.82
C LYS A 156 -4.89 8.06 -9.02
N ASP A 157 -5.07 7.16 -9.97
CA ASP A 157 -6.38 6.60 -10.28
C ASP A 157 -6.87 5.63 -9.20
N TYR A 158 -5.94 4.91 -8.58
CA TYR A 158 -6.22 3.91 -7.55
C TYR A 158 -5.25 4.06 -6.37
N HIS A 159 -5.75 3.79 -5.17
CA HIS A 159 -4.98 3.73 -3.93
C HIS A 159 -5.20 2.38 -3.28
N VAL A 160 -4.15 1.62 -3.05
CA VAL A 160 -4.24 0.26 -2.51
C VAL A 160 -3.37 0.09 -1.27
N MET A 161 -3.75 -0.85 -0.38
CA MET A 161 -3.10 -1.04 0.92
C MET A 161 -2.63 -2.48 1.12
N ALA A 162 -1.37 -2.63 1.52
CA ALA A 162 -0.80 -3.86 2.05
C ALA A 162 -0.58 -3.77 3.57
N ILE A 163 -0.92 -4.82 4.30
CA ILE A 163 -0.72 -4.92 5.74
C ILE A 163 0.27 -6.04 6.06
N TYR A 164 1.13 -5.78 7.04
CA TYR A 164 2.01 -6.75 7.68
C TYR A 164 1.53 -6.98 9.12
N SER A 165 1.26 -8.22 9.50
CA SER A 165 0.62 -8.55 10.78
C SER A 165 1.63 -8.75 11.94
N PHE A 166 2.60 -7.86 12.07
CA PHE A 166 3.64 -7.90 13.09
C PHE A 166 4.15 -6.48 13.40
N HIS A 167 4.91 -6.32 14.48
CA HIS A 167 5.52 -5.03 14.81
C HIS A 167 6.65 -4.71 13.84
N LYS A 168 6.73 -3.47 13.32
CA LYS A 168 7.72 -3.04 12.32
C LYS A 168 9.14 -3.46 12.69
N ASP A 169 9.47 -3.42 13.98
CA ASP A 169 10.80 -3.78 14.43
C ASP A 169 11.24 -5.20 14.12
N ASN A 170 10.27 -6.11 13.98
CA ASN A 170 10.50 -7.50 13.68
C ASN A 170 10.64 -7.78 12.18
N LEU A 171 10.53 -6.78 11.29
CA LEU A 171 10.53 -6.99 9.83
C LEU A 171 11.69 -7.87 9.35
N LEU A 172 12.91 -7.60 9.80
CA LEU A 172 14.09 -8.36 9.38
C LEU A 172 14.08 -9.80 9.91
N ASP A 173 13.48 -10.03 11.07
CA ASP A 173 13.36 -11.36 11.66
C ASP A 173 12.25 -12.16 10.99
N GLU A 174 11.13 -11.51 10.66
CA GLU A 174 10.05 -12.10 9.87
C GLU A 174 10.50 -12.50 8.46
N LEU A 175 11.39 -11.70 7.84
CA LEU A 175 11.99 -12.05 6.55
C LEU A 175 12.94 -13.27 6.63
N ARG A 176 13.50 -13.55 7.82
CA ARG A 176 14.38 -14.71 8.06
C ARG A 176 13.63 -15.95 8.55
N SER A 177 12.43 -15.78 9.12
CA SER A 177 11.73 -16.80 9.92
C SER A 177 11.25 -18.00 9.14
N GLY A 178 11.11 -17.89 7.81
CA GLY A 178 10.70 -19.02 6.97
C GLY A 178 9.37 -18.85 6.26
N ALA A 179 8.51 -17.95 6.77
CA ALA A 179 7.10 -17.82 6.36
C ALA A 179 6.61 -16.36 6.43
N PHE A 180 7.24 -15.48 5.66
CA PHE A 180 6.84 -14.08 5.57
C PHE A 180 5.47 -13.92 4.90
N LYS A 181 4.62 -13.05 5.45
CA LYS A 181 3.26 -12.80 4.93
C LYS A 181 2.99 -11.32 4.71
N ALA A 182 2.41 -11.01 3.55
CA ALA A 182 1.83 -9.72 3.22
C ALA A 182 0.35 -9.89 2.93
N TYR A 183 -0.48 -8.95 3.38
CA TYR A 183 -1.93 -9.00 3.17
C TYR A 183 -2.36 -7.84 2.29
N LEU A 184 -2.87 -8.12 1.09
CA LEU A 184 -3.47 -7.11 0.22
C LEU A 184 -4.90 -6.87 0.71
N THR A 185 -5.16 -5.69 1.26
CA THR A 185 -6.38 -5.38 2.03
C THR A 185 -7.37 -4.49 1.29
N GLY A 186 -7.28 -4.47 -0.04
CA GLY A 186 -8.13 -3.64 -0.88
C GLY A 186 -7.63 -2.22 -1.01
N GLY A 187 -8.55 -1.30 -1.31
CA GLY A 187 -8.23 0.06 -1.68
C GLY A 187 -9.43 0.90 -2.07
N ALA A 188 -9.17 1.99 -2.78
CA ALA A 188 -10.18 2.90 -3.28
C ALA A 188 -9.80 3.42 -4.66
N THR A 189 -10.81 3.71 -5.48
CA THR A 189 -10.62 4.53 -6.67
C THR A 189 -10.52 6.00 -6.26
N LYS A 190 -9.93 6.80 -7.12
CA LYS A 190 -9.98 8.26 -7.06
C LYS A 190 -11.39 8.79 -6.82
N TYR A 191 -12.38 8.25 -7.51
CA TYR A 191 -13.77 8.65 -7.37
C TYR A 191 -14.34 8.30 -5.99
N LEU A 192 -14.03 7.12 -5.46
CA LEU A 192 -14.49 6.70 -4.14
C LEU A 192 -13.89 7.58 -3.03
N LEU A 193 -12.62 7.98 -3.18
CA LEU A 193 -11.95 8.95 -2.32
C LEU A 193 -12.53 10.37 -2.41
N GLN A 194 -13.49 10.64 -3.30
CA GLN A 194 -14.15 11.94 -3.42
C GLN A 194 -15.63 11.89 -3.02
N THR A 195 -16.27 10.72 -3.15
CA THR A 195 -17.73 10.61 -3.08
C THR A 195 -18.23 9.67 -1.98
N SER A 196 -17.35 8.86 -1.37
CA SER A 196 -17.75 7.94 -0.30
C SER A 196 -18.34 8.71 0.89
N PRO A 197 -19.45 8.25 1.50
CA PRO A 197 -19.96 8.82 2.74
C PRO A 197 -19.01 8.59 3.93
N HIS A 198 -17.99 7.74 3.76
CA HIS A 198 -16.97 7.44 4.77
C HIS A 198 -15.67 8.20 4.54
N VAL A 199 -15.68 9.18 3.63
CA VAL A 199 -14.50 10.00 3.36
C VAL A 199 -14.36 11.15 4.35
N SER A 200 -13.15 11.37 4.85
CA SER A 200 -12.79 12.47 5.74
C SER A 200 -11.43 13.04 5.34
N ASP A 201 -11.14 14.26 5.78
CA ASP A 201 -9.80 14.87 5.72
C ASP A 201 -9.24 14.77 7.13
N GLU A 202 -8.14 14.03 7.31
CA GLU A 202 -7.59 13.75 8.63
C GLU A 202 -6.13 14.20 8.71
N GLU A 203 -5.80 14.92 9.78
CA GLU A 203 -4.42 15.12 10.20
C GLU A 203 -3.93 13.85 10.90
N LEU A 204 -2.97 13.16 10.30
CA LEU A 204 -2.47 11.89 10.83
C LEU A 204 -1.10 12.06 11.50
N THR A 205 -0.99 11.59 12.75
CA THR A 205 0.25 11.43 13.51
C THR A 205 0.45 9.92 13.74
N PRO A 206 1.64 9.32 13.49
CA PRO A 206 1.85 7.92 13.80
C PRO A 206 1.91 7.75 15.31
N MET A 207 1.51 6.56 15.72
CA MET A 207 1.51 6.10 17.10
C MET A 207 2.92 6.07 17.71
N ASP A 208 3.97 6.02 16.89
CA ASP A 208 5.37 5.81 17.30
C ASP A 208 6.15 7.11 17.54
N GLU A 209 5.53 8.28 17.34
CA GLU A 209 6.21 9.57 17.42
C GLU A 209 5.55 10.52 18.43
N ILE A 210 6.22 10.72 19.57
CA ILE A 210 5.97 11.83 20.49
C ILE A 210 6.45 13.10 19.78
N SER A 211 5.57 13.81 19.09
CA SER A 211 5.94 14.98 18.27
C SER A 211 5.00 16.16 18.48
N PHE A 212 5.60 17.28 18.89
CA PHE A 212 5.01 18.62 19.10
C PHE A 212 5.21 19.53 17.87
N SER A 213 5.14 19.02 16.65
CA SER A 213 5.34 19.87 15.45
C SER A 213 4.03 20.50 14.93
N SER A 214 4.18 21.67 14.31
CA SER A 214 3.09 22.55 13.85
C SER A 214 2.76 22.40 12.36
N SER A 215 3.44 21.49 11.66
CA SER A 215 3.17 21.16 10.25
C SER A 215 2.71 19.71 10.15
N ARG A 216 1.42 19.51 9.89
CA ARG A 216 0.79 18.20 9.70
C ARG A 216 0.31 18.12 8.25
N ALA A 217 0.54 17.00 7.58
CA ALA A 217 -0.15 16.71 6.33
C ALA A 217 -1.57 16.25 6.64
N THR A 218 -2.51 16.78 5.87
CA THR A 218 -3.89 16.32 5.87
C THR A 218 -4.05 15.31 4.75
N TYR A 219 -4.53 14.12 5.09
CA TYR A 219 -4.81 13.05 4.14
C TYR A 219 -6.32 12.97 3.89
N ARG A 220 -6.70 12.82 2.62
CA ARG A 220 -8.03 12.31 2.28
C ARG A 220 -8.05 10.81 2.60
N VAL A 221 -8.97 10.36 3.45
CA VAL A 221 -9.00 8.97 3.90
C VAL A 221 -10.39 8.35 3.82
N ILE A 222 -10.45 7.02 3.76
CA ILE A 222 -11.66 6.24 4.04
C ILE A 222 -11.39 5.38 5.28
N TYR A 223 -12.28 5.45 6.26
CA TYR A 223 -12.16 4.76 7.54
C TYR A 223 -13.43 3.97 7.90
N PRO A 224 -13.29 2.71 8.38
CA PRO A 224 -12.10 1.86 8.34
C PRO A 224 -11.82 1.38 6.90
N ILE A 225 -10.76 0.61 6.69
CA ILE A 225 -10.47 -0.04 5.38
C ILE A 225 -11.72 -0.75 4.82
N VAL A 226 -12.49 -1.43 5.67
CA VAL A 226 -13.72 -2.14 5.25
C VAL A 226 -14.76 -1.25 4.55
N ASN A 227 -14.71 0.08 4.73
CA ASN A 227 -15.60 1.02 4.04
C ASN A 227 -15.13 1.38 2.62
N GLY A 228 -13.95 0.91 2.19
CA GLY A 228 -13.48 0.99 0.82
C GLY A 228 -13.93 -0.21 -0.04
N LEU A 229 -13.15 -0.45 -1.09
CA LEU A 229 -13.26 -1.65 -1.92
C LEU A 229 -12.34 -2.74 -1.36
N ASP A 230 -12.86 -3.95 -1.27
CA ASP A 230 -12.05 -5.12 -0.95
C ASP A 230 -11.09 -5.46 -2.11
N THR A 231 -10.20 -6.44 -1.93
CA THR A 231 -9.16 -6.73 -2.92
C THR A 231 -9.73 -7.22 -4.26
N ILE A 232 -10.88 -7.90 -4.24
CA ILE A 232 -11.53 -8.34 -5.47
C ILE A 232 -12.19 -7.14 -6.16
N ALA A 233 -12.97 -6.35 -5.42
CA ALA A 233 -13.69 -5.21 -5.96
C ALA A 233 -12.76 -4.12 -6.52
N ILE A 234 -11.60 -3.85 -5.88
CA ILE A 234 -10.61 -2.92 -6.44
C ILE A 234 -9.94 -3.50 -7.70
N SER A 235 -9.69 -4.82 -7.73
CA SER A 235 -9.15 -5.49 -8.93
C SER A 235 -10.13 -5.44 -10.10
N GLU A 236 -11.44 -5.57 -9.83
CA GLU A 236 -12.50 -5.37 -10.82
C GLU A 236 -12.60 -3.92 -11.29
N ALA A 237 -12.43 -2.94 -10.39
CA ALA A 237 -12.41 -1.53 -10.76
C ALA A 237 -11.20 -1.17 -11.65
N ILE A 238 -10.04 -1.79 -11.40
CA ILE A 238 -8.84 -1.69 -12.24
C ILE A 238 -9.05 -2.37 -13.59
N SER A 239 -9.79 -3.48 -13.60
CA SER A 239 -10.07 -4.27 -14.79
C SER A 239 -10.97 -3.58 -15.82
N LYS A 240 -11.80 -2.63 -15.39
CA LYS A 240 -12.74 -1.91 -16.26
C LYS A 240 -11.99 -0.85 -17.07
N MET A 241 -11.93 -1.05 -18.39
CA MET A 241 -11.50 -0.02 -19.34
C MET A 241 -12.56 1.09 -19.37
N ILE A 242 -12.36 2.17 -18.62
CA ILE A 242 -13.17 3.39 -18.76
C ILE A 242 -12.43 4.37 -19.68
#